data_AF-A0A3M1KY17-F1
#
_entry.id   AF-A0A3M1KY17-F1
#
_cell.length_a   1.000
_cell.length_b   1.000
_cell.length_c   1.000
_cell.angle_alpha   90.00
_cell.angle_beta   90.00
_cell.angle_gamma   90.00
#
_symmetry.space_group_name_H-M   'P 1'
#
loop_
_entity.id
_entity.type
_entity.pdbx_description
1 polymer ?
#
loop_
_entity_poly.entity_id
_entity_poly.type
_entity_poly.pdbx_seq_one_letter_code
_entity_poly.pdbx_strand_id
1 'polypeptide(L)'
;LVGAGHRLWWLGEFAPIEGVRFPVYLATSRDAREVVSSGGYVAALTTAPLIFLTPSRAAAGPALEALLAGGRVAWMVLEDELEWDGEAAFRARRPLADAVRPFLERHAPATIEPDSSFRIDADTFTVWHDGKSCPLGNTVGFRALRRLARRPGVYVSTEQLLDNAWGGATRSKSAVQKTISGLRKQLEEHGLHEVTIDGSQQGHYALKISANGKR
;
A
#
# COMPACT_ATOMS: atom_id res chain seq x y z
N LEU A 1 -9.44 18.12 12.33
CA LEU A 1 -9.40 18.30 13.80
C LEU A 1 -10.54 17.48 14.40
N VAL A 2 -10.25 16.30 14.94
CA VAL A 2 -11.24 15.49 15.65
C VAL A 2 -11.31 16.00 17.10
N GLY A 3 -12.40 16.72 17.37
CA GLY A 3 -13.11 16.99 18.64
C GLY A 3 -12.33 17.07 19.96
N ALA A 4 -12.33 18.26 20.55
CA ALA A 4 -11.85 18.64 21.88
C ALA A 4 -12.58 17.98 23.09
N GLY A 5 -13.23 16.82 22.91
CA GLY A 5 -14.00 16.14 23.98
C GLY A 5 -13.67 14.66 24.20
N HIS A 6 -13.15 13.94 23.20
CA HIS A 6 -13.06 12.47 23.25
C HIS A 6 -11.64 11.91 23.45
N ARG A 7 -10.65 12.76 23.77
CA ARG A 7 -9.22 12.36 23.90
C ARG A 7 -8.79 11.38 22.80
N LEU A 8 -9.23 11.67 21.57
CA LEU A 8 -9.13 10.78 20.43
C LEU A 8 -8.37 11.49 19.31
N TRP A 9 -7.34 10.84 18.82
CA TRP A 9 -6.43 11.39 17.83
C TRP A 9 -6.52 10.56 16.55
N TRP A 10 -6.72 11.22 15.42
CA TRP A 10 -6.52 10.59 14.12
C TRP A 10 -5.03 10.65 13.79
N LEU A 11 -4.42 9.48 13.57
CA LEU A 11 -3.00 9.35 13.30
C LEU A 11 -2.67 9.26 11.80
N GLY A 12 -3.70 9.19 10.94
CA GLY A 12 -3.54 9.02 9.50
C GLY A 12 -4.13 7.71 8.99
N GLU A 13 -3.58 7.21 7.89
CA GLU A 13 -4.01 5.97 7.25
C GLU A 13 -2.87 4.93 7.26
N PHE A 14 -3.19 3.71 7.67
CA PHE A 14 -2.33 2.56 7.49
C PHE A 14 -2.56 1.95 6.11
N ALA A 15 -1.48 1.77 5.37
CA ALA A 15 -1.46 1.39 3.96
C ALA A 15 -0.62 0.12 3.76
N PRO A 16 -1.13 -1.08 4.09
CA PRO A 16 -0.33 -2.31 4.01
C PRO A 16 -0.02 -2.71 2.56
N ILE A 17 -0.91 -2.37 1.62
CA ILE A 17 -0.76 -2.60 0.18
C ILE A 17 -1.31 -1.40 -0.61
N GLU A 18 -1.02 -1.34 -1.91
CA GLU A 18 -1.54 -0.30 -2.80
C GLU A 18 -3.07 -0.37 -2.88
N GLY A 19 -3.75 0.79 -2.86
CA GLY A 19 -5.21 0.88 -2.92
C GLY A 19 -5.97 0.54 -1.65
N VAL A 20 -5.34 -0.10 -0.65
CA VAL A 20 -5.98 -0.43 0.64
C VAL A 20 -5.52 0.54 1.72
N ARG A 21 -6.47 1.17 2.40
CA ARG A 21 -6.22 2.17 3.46
C ARG A 21 -7.16 1.92 4.64
N PHE A 22 -6.59 1.95 5.84
CA PHE A 22 -7.35 1.86 7.09
C PHE A 22 -7.07 3.10 7.93
N PRO A 23 -8.08 3.87 8.33
CA PRO A 23 -7.86 5.00 9.24
C PRO A 23 -7.42 4.49 10.61
N VAL A 24 -6.44 5.19 11.19
CA VAL A 24 -5.86 4.85 12.49
C VAL A 24 -6.24 5.91 13.52
N TYR A 25 -6.80 5.45 14.64
CA TYR A 25 -7.18 6.31 15.75
C TYR A 25 -6.52 5.89 17.04
N LEU A 26 -6.13 6.85 17.88
CA LEU A 26 -5.56 6.65 19.20
C LEU A 26 -6.43 7.32 20.27
N ALA A 27 -6.98 6.54 21.19
CA ALA A 27 -7.63 7.05 22.38
C ALA A 27 -6.58 7.24 23.49
N THR A 28 -6.25 8.48 23.85
CA THR A 28 -5.15 8.77 24.81
C THR A 28 -5.60 8.78 26.28
N SER A 29 -6.88 8.51 26.56
CA SER A 29 -7.36 8.44 27.94
C SER A 29 -6.83 7.19 28.67
N ARG A 30 -6.64 7.35 29.98
CA ARG A 30 -6.39 6.23 30.91
C ARG A 30 -7.66 5.76 31.61
N ASP A 31 -8.78 6.49 31.45
CA ASP A 31 -10.08 6.10 31.98
C ASP A 31 -10.78 5.16 30.98
N ALA A 32 -11.07 3.93 31.42
CA ALA A 32 -11.73 2.93 30.60
C ALA A 32 -13.11 3.38 30.06
N ARG A 33 -13.87 4.20 30.82
CA ARG A 33 -15.17 4.70 30.36
C ARG A 33 -15.02 5.69 29.22
N GLU A 34 -14.01 6.57 29.31
CA GLU A 34 -13.70 7.50 28.23
C GLU A 34 -13.23 6.75 26.99
N VAL A 35 -12.37 5.73 27.13
CA VAL A 35 -11.92 4.93 25.98
C VAL A 35 -13.07 4.18 25.31
N VAL A 36 -14.00 3.60 26.09
CA VAL A 36 -15.21 2.97 25.54
C VAL A 36 -16.07 3.99 24.78
N SER A 37 -16.24 5.19 25.33
CA SER A 37 -16.96 6.28 24.66
C SER A 37 -16.28 6.66 23.33
N SER A 38 -14.96 6.79 23.32
CA SER A 38 -14.19 7.09 22.10
C SER A 38 -14.25 5.97 21.08
N GLY A 39 -14.18 4.70 21.51
CA GLY A 39 -14.37 3.54 20.64
C GLY A 39 -15.76 3.53 20.01
N GLY A 40 -16.80 3.84 20.79
CA GLY A 40 -18.18 3.90 20.31
C GLY A 40 -18.40 5.04 19.33
N TYR A 41 -17.82 6.20 19.62
CA TYR A 41 -17.83 7.34 18.72
C TYR A 41 -17.17 7.00 17.38
N VAL A 42 -15.97 6.41 17.39
CA VAL A 42 -15.27 5.99 16.16
C VAL A 42 -16.05 4.93 15.38
N ALA A 43 -16.59 3.93 16.07
CA ALA A 43 -17.41 2.90 15.44
C ALA A 43 -18.69 3.46 14.80
N ALA A 44 -19.23 4.56 15.32
CA ALA A 44 -20.37 5.26 14.74
C ALA A 44 -19.99 6.20 13.58
N LEU A 45 -18.77 6.75 13.58
CA LEU A 45 -18.31 7.70 12.56
C LEU A 45 -18.07 7.07 11.19
N THR A 46 -17.80 5.77 11.13
CA THR A 46 -17.48 5.10 9.87
C THR A 46 -18.03 3.68 9.82
N THR A 47 -18.48 3.29 8.63
CA THR A 47 -18.84 1.91 8.33
C THR A 47 -17.65 1.10 7.80
N ALA A 48 -16.54 1.78 7.47
CA ALA A 48 -15.32 1.18 6.95
C ALA A 48 -14.46 0.54 8.05
N PRO A 49 -13.68 -0.50 7.74
CA PRO A 49 -12.75 -1.10 8.68
C PRO A 49 -11.67 -0.10 9.13
N LEU A 50 -11.25 -0.17 10.40
CA LEU A 50 -10.30 0.78 11.00
C LEU A 50 -9.38 0.13 12.03
N ILE A 51 -8.29 0.84 12.36
CA ILE A 51 -7.38 0.46 13.46
C ILE A 51 -7.60 1.41 14.64
N PHE A 52 -7.85 0.85 15.81
CA PHE A 52 -8.05 1.58 17.05
C PHE A 52 -6.94 1.23 18.04
N LEU A 53 -6.30 2.26 18.59
CA LEU A 53 -5.16 2.14 19.48
C LEU A 53 -5.52 2.64 20.87
N THR A 54 -5.09 1.91 21.88
CA THR A 54 -5.14 2.32 23.28
C THR A 54 -3.75 2.29 23.90
N PRO A 55 -3.36 3.22 24.78
CA PRO A 55 -2.05 3.24 25.41
C PRO A 55 -1.75 1.96 26.20
N SER A 56 -2.73 1.50 27.01
CA SER A 56 -2.56 0.39 27.95
C SER A 56 -3.79 -0.49 28.09
N ARG A 57 -3.59 -1.71 28.61
CA ARG A 57 -4.66 -2.66 28.95
C ARG A 57 -5.53 -2.18 30.12
N ALA A 58 -5.00 -1.30 30.97
CA ALA A 58 -5.80 -0.72 32.04
C ALA A 58 -6.97 0.13 31.51
N ALA A 59 -6.80 0.72 30.32
CA ALA A 59 -7.84 1.51 29.65
C ALA A 59 -8.77 0.65 28.77
N ALA A 60 -8.54 -0.66 28.75
CA ALA A 60 -9.04 -1.65 27.81
C ALA A 60 -9.85 -2.73 28.56
N GLY A 61 -11.14 -2.50 28.75
CA GLY A 61 -12.00 -3.42 29.49
C GLY A 61 -12.85 -4.34 28.60
N PRO A 62 -13.55 -5.33 29.21
CA PRO A 62 -14.50 -6.21 28.49
C PRO A 62 -15.58 -5.45 27.72
N ALA A 63 -15.96 -4.26 28.19
CA ALA A 63 -16.92 -3.40 27.49
C ALA A 63 -16.38 -2.89 26.14
N LEU A 64 -15.08 -2.57 26.06
CA LEU A 64 -14.44 -2.17 24.80
C LEU A 64 -14.27 -3.39 23.89
N GLU A 65 -13.88 -4.54 24.43
CA GLU A 65 -13.83 -5.79 23.67
C GLU A 65 -15.17 -6.12 23.02
N ALA A 66 -16.26 -6.10 23.79
CA ALA A 66 -17.60 -6.35 23.29
C ALA A 66 -18.02 -5.34 22.20
N LEU A 67 -17.65 -4.07 22.38
CA LEU A 67 -17.93 -3.01 21.42
C LEU A 67 -17.18 -3.22 20.09
N LEU A 68 -15.93 -3.67 20.16
CA LEU A 68 -15.06 -3.86 19.00
C LEU A 68 -15.15 -5.28 18.38
N ALA A 69 -15.84 -6.21 19.06
CA ALA A 69 -16.01 -7.60 18.64
C ALA A 69 -16.74 -7.76 17.29
N GLY A 70 -17.38 -6.71 16.77
CA GLY A 70 -18.01 -6.67 15.44
C GLY A 70 -17.05 -6.87 14.25
N GLY A 71 -15.78 -7.17 14.51
CA GLY A 71 -14.84 -7.74 13.55
C GLY A 71 -14.25 -6.73 12.57
N ARG A 72 -14.78 -5.51 12.48
CA ARG A 72 -14.36 -4.39 11.62
C ARG A 72 -13.31 -3.46 12.24
N VAL A 73 -12.90 -3.73 13.48
CA VAL A 73 -11.88 -2.94 14.16
C VAL A 73 -10.70 -3.84 14.50
N ALA A 74 -9.52 -3.46 14.02
CA ALA A 74 -8.27 -3.97 14.56
C ALA A 74 -7.97 -3.16 15.82
N TRP A 75 -8.04 -3.81 16.97
CA TRP A 75 -7.69 -3.16 18.22
C TRP A 75 -6.29 -3.58 18.65
N MET A 76 -5.47 -2.58 19.00
CA MET A 76 -4.14 -2.81 19.54
C MET A 76 -3.89 -1.99 20.79
N VAL A 77 -3.10 -2.56 21.69
CA VAL A 77 -2.60 -1.88 22.88
C VAL A 77 -1.14 -1.52 22.68
N LEU A 78 -0.79 -0.24 22.76
CA LEU A 78 0.57 0.24 22.47
C LEU A 78 1.61 -0.33 23.44
N GLU A 79 1.28 -0.53 24.72
CA GLU A 79 2.22 -1.13 25.69
C GLU A 79 2.66 -2.56 25.32
N ASP A 80 1.80 -3.30 24.60
CA ASP A 80 2.09 -4.67 24.17
C ASP A 80 2.94 -4.70 22.89
N GLU A 81 2.84 -3.66 22.08
CA GLU A 81 3.39 -3.60 20.72
C GLU A 81 4.64 -2.73 20.61
N LEU A 82 4.87 -1.85 21.58
CA LEU A 82 6.04 -0.98 21.65
C LEU A 82 7.03 -1.45 22.72
N GLU A 83 8.30 -1.24 22.44
CA GLU A 83 9.41 -1.36 23.38
C GLU A 83 10.15 -0.02 23.46
N TRP A 84 10.61 0.33 24.65
CA TRP A 84 11.46 1.50 24.84
C TRP A 84 12.89 1.13 24.46
N ASP A 85 13.51 1.90 23.57
CA ASP A 85 14.88 1.61 23.10
C ASP A 85 15.98 2.33 23.90
N GLY A 86 15.62 3.18 24.87
CA GLY A 86 16.55 3.93 25.69
C GLY A 86 16.81 5.36 25.22
N GLU A 87 16.64 5.66 23.93
CA GLU A 87 17.05 6.92 23.29
C GLU A 87 15.89 7.87 23.01
N ALA A 88 14.92 7.95 23.93
CA ALA A 88 13.70 8.72 23.73
C ALA A 88 12.80 8.22 22.58
N ALA A 89 13.03 7.00 22.10
CA ALA A 89 12.27 6.41 21.01
C ALA A 89 11.57 5.12 21.45
N PHE A 90 10.40 4.93 20.85
CA PHE A 90 9.66 3.68 20.92
C PHE A 90 9.89 2.92 19.63
N ARG A 91 10.30 1.66 19.77
CA ARG A 91 10.39 0.72 18.67
C ARG A 91 9.19 -0.21 18.70
N ALA A 92 8.66 -0.55 17.53
CA ALA A 92 7.65 -1.60 17.45
C ALA A 92 8.33 -2.96 17.65
N ARG A 93 7.81 -3.79 18.56
CA ARG A 93 8.32 -5.15 18.83
C ARG A 93 8.21 -6.06 17.61
N ARG A 94 7.28 -5.76 16.72
CA ARG A 94 7.03 -6.45 15.45
C ARG A 94 6.48 -5.45 14.42
N PRO A 95 6.58 -5.74 13.11
CA PRO A 95 5.91 -4.96 12.09
C PRO A 95 4.41 -4.81 12.39
N LEU A 96 3.86 -3.60 12.20
CA LEU A 96 2.44 -3.31 12.44
C LEU A 96 1.53 -4.27 11.65
N ALA A 97 1.90 -4.60 10.41
CA ALA A 97 1.16 -5.55 9.57
C ALA A 97 1.02 -6.93 10.23
N ASP A 98 2.03 -7.38 10.96
CA ASP A 98 1.99 -8.66 11.66
C ASP A 98 1.06 -8.62 12.88
N ALA A 99 1.02 -7.49 13.58
CA ALA A 99 0.16 -7.28 14.74
C ALA A 99 -1.34 -7.27 14.37
N VAL A 100 -1.68 -6.70 13.21
CA VAL A 100 -3.06 -6.64 12.71
C VAL A 100 -3.39 -7.71 11.66
N ARG A 101 -2.56 -8.76 11.52
CA ARG A 101 -2.74 -9.78 10.47
C ARG A 101 -4.15 -10.38 10.40
N PRO A 102 -4.80 -10.82 11.50
CA PRO A 102 -6.14 -11.39 11.42
C PRO A 102 -7.21 -10.38 10.95
N PHE A 103 -6.96 -9.10 11.18
CA PHE A 103 -7.81 -8.02 10.69
C PHE A 103 -7.56 -7.78 9.19
N LEU A 104 -6.29 -7.79 8.77
CA LEU A 104 -5.93 -7.65 7.36
C LEU A 104 -6.49 -8.79 6.52
N GLU A 105 -6.37 -10.05 6.96
CA GLU A 105 -6.93 -11.21 6.25
C GLU A 105 -8.46 -11.10 6.01
N ARG A 106 -9.16 -10.32 6.84
CA ARG A 106 -10.61 -10.14 6.77
C ARG A 106 -11.04 -8.91 5.99
N HIS A 107 -10.24 -7.84 5.99
CA HIS A 107 -10.63 -6.51 5.51
C HIS A 107 -9.72 -5.90 4.46
N ALA A 108 -8.45 -6.29 4.45
CA ALA A 108 -7.70 -6.19 3.22
C ALA A 108 -8.19 -7.38 2.40
N PRO A 109 -8.70 -7.18 1.17
CA PRO A 109 -8.83 -8.31 0.28
C PRO A 109 -7.49 -9.03 0.33
N ALA A 110 -7.50 -10.31 0.76
CA ALA A 110 -6.33 -11.18 0.73
C ALA A 110 -5.65 -10.85 -0.58
N THR A 111 -4.42 -10.34 -0.50
CA THR A 111 -3.57 -9.95 -1.65
C THR A 111 -4.14 -10.60 -2.86
N ILE A 112 -4.89 -9.85 -3.71
CA ILE A 112 -5.70 -10.43 -4.80
C ILE A 112 -5.01 -11.71 -5.25
N GLU A 113 -5.53 -12.87 -4.81
CA GLU A 113 -5.00 -14.13 -5.32
C GLU A 113 -5.20 -14.06 -6.83
N PRO A 114 -4.22 -14.55 -7.60
CA PRO A 114 -3.65 -13.94 -8.80
C PRO A 114 -4.66 -13.69 -9.93
N ASP A 115 -5.45 -12.63 -9.79
CA ASP A 115 -6.31 -12.10 -10.86
C ASP A 115 -6.05 -10.61 -11.15
N SER A 116 -5.11 -9.98 -10.42
CA SER A 116 -4.26 -8.94 -11.02
C SER A 116 -2.90 -9.57 -11.26
N SER A 117 -2.82 -10.36 -12.31
CA SER A 117 -1.61 -11.04 -12.78
C SER A 117 -0.35 -10.20 -12.61
N PHE A 118 -0.42 -8.90 -12.91
CA PHE A 118 0.69 -7.96 -12.91
C PHE A 118 1.02 -7.33 -11.54
N ARG A 119 2.27 -7.48 -11.08
CA ARG A 119 2.82 -6.85 -9.86
C ARG A 119 4.22 -6.26 -10.13
N ILE A 120 4.54 -5.14 -9.49
CA ILE A 120 5.89 -4.57 -9.46
C ILE A 120 6.38 -4.51 -8.01
N ASP A 121 7.51 -5.14 -7.75
CA ASP A 121 8.16 -5.21 -6.45
C ASP A 121 9.34 -4.22 -6.41
N ALA A 122 9.22 -3.19 -5.58
CA ALA A 122 10.20 -2.10 -5.50
C ALA A 122 11.45 -2.46 -4.69
N ASP A 123 11.35 -3.44 -3.80
CA ASP A 123 12.46 -3.84 -2.92
C ASP A 123 13.39 -4.81 -3.66
N THR A 124 12.81 -5.67 -4.51
CA THR A 124 13.55 -6.64 -5.33
C THR A 124 13.74 -6.21 -6.78
N PHE A 125 13.22 -5.03 -7.16
CA PHE A 125 13.24 -4.52 -8.53
C PHE A 125 12.74 -5.51 -9.59
N THR A 126 11.69 -6.26 -9.24
CA THR A 126 11.19 -7.39 -10.03
C THR A 126 9.74 -7.16 -10.44
N VAL A 127 9.43 -7.48 -11.70
CA VAL A 127 8.08 -7.45 -12.25
C VAL A 127 7.55 -8.88 -12.27
N TRP A 128 6.28 -9.06 -11.93
CA TRP A 128 5.61 -10.34 -11.94
C TRP A 128 4.36 -10.26 -12.82
N HIS A 129 4.09 -11.32 -13.60
CA HIS A 129 2.82 -11.52 -14.30
C HIS A 129 2.51 -13.01 -14.42
N ASP A 130 1.33 -13.46 -13.96
CA ASP A 130 0.88 -14.87 -14.04
C ASP A 130 1.95 -15.88 -13.60
N GLY A 131 2.52 -15.65 -12.42
CA GLY A 131 3.56 -16.52 -11.84
C GLY A 131 4.93 -16.42 -12.53
N LYS A 132 5.07 -15.67 -13.62
CA LYS A 132 6.36 -15.36 -14.25
C LYS A 132 6.97 -14.12 -13.63
N SER A 133 8.30 -14.06 -13.62
CA SER A 133 9.04 -12.91 -13.08
C SER A 133 10.09 -12.40 -14.06
N CYS A 134 10.31 -11.09 -14.03
CA CYS A 134 11.32 -10.39 -14.80
C CYS A 134 12.09 -9.46 -13.86
N PRO A 135 13.28 -9.86 -13.38
CA PRO A 135 14.14 -8.98 -12.61
C PRO A 135 14.70 -7.90 -13.55
N LEU A 136 14.30 -6.65 -13.33
CA LEU A 136 14.76 -5.51 -14.11
C LEU A 136 15.92 -4.75 -13.45
N GLY A 137 16.16 -5.02 -12.16
CA GLY A 137 17.15 -4.31 -11.34
C GLY A 137 16.79 -2.83 -11.13
N ASN A 138 17.64 -2.10 -10.40
CA ASN A 138 17.47 -0.65 -10.20
C ASN A 138 17.84 0.15 -11.45
N THR A 139 17.13 -0.11 -12.54
CA THR A 139 17.38 0.47 -13.85
C THR A 139 16.38 1.59 -14.13
N VAL A 140 16.70 2.38 -15.15
CA VAL A 140 15.76 3.37 -15.65
C VAL A 140 14.54 2.70 -16.31
N GLY A 141 14.73 1.51 -16.92
CA GLY A 141 13.65 0.68 -17.44
C GLY A 141 12.65 0.30 -16.36
N PHE A 142 13.13 -0.16 -15.20
CA PHE A 142 12.27 -0.44 -14.04
C PHE A 142 11.48 0.80 -13.59
N ARG A 143 12.15 1.95 -13.45
CA ARG A 143 11.50 3.21 -13.05
C ARG A 143 10.45 3.67 -14.07
N ALA A 144 10.73 3.55 -15.37
CA ALA A 144 9.79 3.87 -16.43
C ALA A 144 8.57 2.95 -16.40
N LEU A 145 8.77 1.64 -16.25
CA LEU A 145 7.67 0.68 -16.13
C LEU A 145 6.82 0.97 -14.90
N ARG A 146 7.44 1.19 -13.74
CA ARG A 146 6.75 1.58 -12.51
C ARG A 146 5.94 2.85 -12.67
N ARG A 147 6.42 3.81 -13.46
CA ARG A 147 5.67 5.04 -13.76
C ARG A 147 4.43 4.79 -14.61
N LEU A 148 4.52 3.92 -15.62
CA LEU A 148 3.39 3.54 -16.47
C LEU A 148 2.37 2.68 -15.71
N ALA A 149 2.85 1.79 -14.84
CA ALA A 149 2.04 0.89 -14.03
C ALA A 149 1.14 1.59 -13.01
N ARG A 150 1.42 2.86 -12.65
CA ARG A 150 0.53 3.65 -11.78
C ARG A 150 -0.87 3.84 -12.37
N ARG A 151 -0.99 3.88 -13.71
CA ARG A 151 -2.27 4.02 -14.43
C ARG A 151 -2.21 3.20 -15.73
N PRO A 152 -2.36 1.87 -15.68
CA PRO A 152 -2.39 1.04 -16.88
C PRO A 152 -3.48 1.51 -17.86
N GLY A 153 -3.21 1.40 -19.15
CA GLY A 153 -4.08 1.87 -20.23
C GLY A 153 -4.01 3.38 -20.50
N VAL A 154 -3.42 4.18 -19.60
CA VAL A 154 -3.30 5.64 -19.77
C VAL A 154 -1.97 5.99 -20.44
N TYR A 155 -2.03 6.81 -21.49
CA TYR A 155 -0.85 7.33 -22.15
C TYR A 155 -0.13 8.38 -21.28
N VAL A 156 1.18 8.21 -21.16
CA VAL A 156 2.11 9.12 -20.47
C VAL A 156 3.05 9.70 -21.52
N SER A 157 3.26 11.02 -21.48
CA SER A 157 4.12 11.70 -22.46
C SER A 157 5.60 11.38 -22.21
N THR A 158 6.41 11.51 -23.26
CA THR A 158 7.88 11.32 -23.18
C THR A 158 8.50 12.28 -22.16
N GLU A 159 8.01 13.50 -22.07
CA GLU A 159 8.46 14.51 -21.10
C GLU A 159 8.17 14.06 -19.66
N GLN A 160 6.93 13.59 -19.40
CA GLN A 160 6.57 13.05 -18.10
C GLN A 160 7.39 11.81 -17.72
N LEU A 161 7.79 10.97 -18.69
CA LEU A 161 8.66 9.83 -18.42
C LEU A 161 10.10 10.28 -18.10
N LEU A 162 10.62 11.28 -18.79
CA LEU A 162 11.95 11.84 -18.53
C LEU A 162 12.02 12.40 -17.10
N ASP A 163 11.04 13.19 -16.68
CA ASP A 163 11.03 13.80 -15.34
C ASP A 163 11.02 12.73 -14.24
N ASN A 164 10.18 11.71 -14.39
CA ASN A 164 9.93 10.73 -13.33
C ASN A 164 10.95 9.58 -13.28
N ALA A 165 11.49 9.13 -14.42
CA ALA A 165 12.38 7.98 -14.47
C ALA A 165 13.86 8.36 -14.63
N TRP A 166 14.17 9.53 -15.20
CA TRP A 166 15.54 10.02 -15.41
C TRP A 166 15.97 11.12 -14.45
N GLY A 167 15.06 11.66 -13.61
CA GLY A 167 15.42 12.60 -12.55
C GLY A 167 16.03 13.92 -13.06
N GLY A 168 15.57 14.42 -14.20
CA GLY A 168 15.97 15.72 -14.74
C GLY A 168 17.30 15.76 -15.49
N ALA A 169 17.99 14.63 -15.71
CA ALA A 169 19.16 14.61 -16.60
C ALA A 169 18.73 14.89 -18.05
N THR A 170 19.45 15.78 -18.75
CA THR A 170 19.21 16.15 -20.16
C THR A 170 19.34 14.92 -21.06
N ARG A 171 18.22 14.24 -21.31
CA ARG A 171 18.17 13.03 -22.13
C ARG A 171 17.17 13.24 -23.26
N SER A 172 17.58 12.82 -24.45
CA SER A 172 16.81 12.97 -25.67
C SER A 172 15.61 12.01 -25.70
N LYS A 173 14.59 12.36 -26.50
CA LYS A 173 13.44 11.47 -26.80
C LYS A 173 13.90 10.07 -27.29
N SER A 174 15.04 10.00 -27.98
CA SER A 174 15.65 8.74 -28.43
C SER A 174 16.13 7.84 -27.28
N ALA A 175 16.53 8.40 -26.14
CA ALA A 175 16.91 7.61 -24.95
C ALA A 175 15.69 6.91 -24.34
N VAL A 176 14.54 7.57 -24.32
CA VAL A 176 13.27 6.97 -23.88
C VAL A 176 12.88 5.84 -24.83
N GLN A 177 12.87 6.08 -26.14
CA GLN A 177 12.59 5.04 -27.14
C GLN A 177 13.49 3.82 -26.99
N LYS A 178 14.82 4.01 -26.88
CA LYS A 178 15.77 2.91 -26.71
C LYS A 178 15.50 2.12 -25.42
N THR A 179 15.16 2.80 -24.33
CA THR A 179 14.86 2.17 -23.05
C THR A 179 13.57 1.38 -23.10
N ILE A 180 12.51 1.92 -23.71
CA ILE A 180 11.23 1.22 -23.87
C ILE A 180 11.40 -0.01 -24.78
N SER A 181 12.17 0.10 -25.87
CA SER A 181 12.46 -1.05 -26.74
C SER A 181 13.23 -2.15 -26.02
N GLY A 182 14.27 -1.79 -25.24
CA GLY A 182 15.00 -2.76 -24.42
C GLY A 182 14.13 -3.42 -23.36
N LEU A 183 13.27 -2.62 -22.71
CA LEU A 183 12.33 -3.11 -21.71
C LEU A 183 11.30 -4.08 -22.29
N ARG A 184 10.72 -3.79 -23.46
CA ARG A 184 9.82 -4.72 -24.16
C ARG A 184 10.50 -6.07 -24.43
N LYS A 185 11.72 -6.03 -24.97
CA LYS A 185 12.50 -7.23 -25.24
C LYS A 185 12.77 -8.02 -23.97
N GLN A 186 13.14 -7.35 -22.88
CA GLN A 186 13.42 -8.02 -21.61
C GLN A 186 12.17 -8.69 -21.00
N LEU A 187 11.00 -8.04 -21.08
CA LEU A 187 9.73 -8.63 -20.66
C LEU A 187 9.37 -9.87 -21.51
N GLU A 188 9.58 -9.79 -22.83
CA GLU A 188 9.36 -10.89 -23.76
C GLU A 188 10.29 -12.08 -23.50
N GLU A 189 11.59 -11.84 -23.28
CA GLU A 189 12.58 -12.87 -22.96
C GLU A 189 12.25 -13.63 -21.65
N HIS A 190 11.54 -12.99 -20.73
CA HIS A 190 11.09 -13.61 -19.47
C HIS A 190 9.66 -14.19 -19.57
N GLY A 191 9.05 -14.15 -20.77
CA GLY A 191 7.75 -14.75 -21.04
C GLY A 191 6.54 -13.92 -20.58
N LEU A 192 6.70 -12.63 -20.28
CA LEU A 192 5.64 -11.72 -19.87
C LEU A 192 4.95 -11.07 -21.10
N HIS A 193 4.50 -11.89 -22.06
CA HIS A 193 3.94 -11.42 -23.34
C HIS A 193 2.65 -10.60 -23.18
N GLU A 194 1.92 -10.80 -22.08
CA GLU A 194 0.69 -10.09 -21.77
C GLU A 194 0.94 -8.68 -21.23
N VAL A 195 2.18 -8.41 -20.79
CA VAL A 195 2.65 -7.09 -20.34
C VAL A 195 3.30 -6.38 -21.52
N THR A 196 2.51 -5.54 -22.18
CA THR A 196 2.99 -4.79 -23.35
C THR A 196 3.06 -3.30 -23.05
N ILE A 197 4.08 -2.65 -23.59
CA ILE A 197 4.14 -1.19 -23.58
C ILE A 197 3.67 -0.73 -24.96
N ASP A 198 2.52 -0.07 -25.04
CA ASP A 198 2.06 0.54 -26.28
C ASP A 198 2.78 1.87 -26.51
N GLY A 199 3.23 2.09 -27.74
CA GLY A 199 3.84 3.34 -28.20
C GLY A 199 3.30 3.78 -29.57
N SER A 200 2.09 3.35 -29.91
CA SER A 200 1.38 3.69 -31.15
C SER A 200 1.05 5.19 -31.26
N GLN A 201 0.95 5.89 -30.13
CA GLN A 201 0.76 7.33 -30.07
C GLN A 201 2.11 8.05 -30.04
N GLN A 202 2.33 8.94 -31.01
CA GLN A 202 3.61 9.65 -31.15
C GLN A 202 3.96 10.40 -29.86
N GLY A 203 5.16 10.13 -29.33
CA GLY A 203 5.65 10.78 -28.11
C GLY A 203 4.98 10.33 -26.82
N HIS A 204 4.15 9.29 -26.85
CA HIS A 204 3.41 8.79 -25.68
C HIS A 204 3.55 7.27 -25.53
N TYR A 205 3.45 6.79 -24.28
CA TYR A 205 3.49 5.37 -23.97
C TYR A 205 2.44 4.99 -22.94
N ALA A 206 1.85 3.81 -23.07
CA ALA A 206 0.91 3.25 -22.10
C ALA A 206 1.30 1.80 -21.77
N LEU A 207 1.14 1.39 -20.51
CA LEU A 207 1.21 -0.03 -20.16
C LEU A 207 -0.13 -0.68 -20.48
N LYS A 208 -0.12 -1.77 -21.24
CA LYS A 208 -1.29 -2.61 -21.50
C LYS A 208 -1.03 -3.99 -20.93
N ILE A 209 -1.99 -4.46 -20.14
CA ILE A 209 -2.01 -5.79 -19.55
C ILE A 209 -3.20 -6.50 -20.18
N SER A 210 -2.96 -7.55 -20.95
CA SER A 210 -4.03 -8.35 -21.51
C SER A 210 -4.39 -9.41 -20.49
N ALA A 211 -5.67 -9.53 -20.11
CA ALA A 211 -6.11 -10.70 -19.36
C ALA A 211 -6.12 -11.89 -20.31
N ASN A 212 -5.43 -12.97 -19.95
CA ASN A 212 -5.47 -14.18 -20.75
C ASN A 212 -6.92 -14.66 -20.89
N GLY A 213 -7.41 -14.69 -22.14
CA GLY A 213 -8.70 -15.26 -22.45
C GLY A 213 -8.63 -16.77 -22.26
N LYS A 214 -9.27 -17.28 -21.20
CA LYS A 214 -9.66 -18.70 -21.14
C LYS A 214 -10.55 -18.99 -22.36
N ARG A 215 -10.01 -19.72 -23.34
CA ARG A 215 -10.78 -20.57 -24.25
C ARG A 215 -10.64 -22.01 -23.80
#